data_AF-A0A482V1R7-F1
#
_entry.id   AF-A0A482V1R7-F1
#
_cell.length_a   1.000
_cell.length_b   1.000
_cell.length_c   1.000
_cell.angle_alpha   90.00
_cell.angle_beta   90.00
_cell.angle_gamma   90.00
#
_symmetry.space_group_name_H-M   'P 1'
#
loop_
_entity.id
_entity.type
_entity.pdbx_description
1 polymer ?
#
loop_
_entity_poly.entity_id
_entity_poly.type
_entity_poly.pdbx_seq_one_letter_code
_entity_poly.pdbx_strand_id
1 'polypeptide(L)'
;CRWTEFKCRNGSCIPKSSFCDTINDCGDHFDEPAVCSCKTYLERVHPEKICDGTVNCWDRSDEDPRKTELCISKEMVCDGFKDCPGGDDESTCYSLRTNFSRVDSGEVMRRTAGVWHSGCFTRNHTTSELEEICERLGFAGGSARQLIPPEDMDNVTMMNPVRDRFDVVWIRRARGNKLRLRLRTGNEPYVKFMKDSACHKLFIECL
;
A
#
# COMPACT_ATOMS: atom_id res chain seq x y z
N CYS A 1 -3.59 31.64 7.80
CA CYS A 1 -5.04 31.55 7.55
C CYS A 1 -5.68 30.78 8.70
N ARG A 2 -6.89 31.16 9.09
CA ARG A 2 -7.74 30.45 10.08
C ARG A 2 -8.30 29.17 9.48
N TRP A 3 -8.87 28.29 10.31
CA TRP A 3 -9.48 27.04 9.83
C TRP A 3 -10.69 27.25 8.90
N THR A 4 -11.29 28.45 8.88
CA THR A 4 -12.36 28.84 7.95
C THR A 4 -11.86 29.50 6.67
N GLU A 5 -10.54 29.65 6.51
CA GLU A 5 -9.92 30.38 5.41
C GLU A 5 -9.11 29.45 4.50
N PHE A 6 -9.13 29.75 3.21
CA PHE A 6 -8.34 29.16 2.13
C PHE A 6 -7.09 30.02 1.89
N LYS A 7 -5.93 29.38 1.76
CA LYS A 7 -4.66 30.07 1.51
C LYS A 7 -4.35 30.09 0.01
N CYS A 8 -4.32 31.28 -0.56
CA CYS A 8 -3.91 31.53 -1.94
C CYS A 8 -2.41 31.29 -2.15
N ARG A 9 -1.99 31.11 -3.40
CA ARG A 9 -0.57 30.94 -3.76
C ARG A 9 0.28 32.17 -3.42
N ASN A 10 -0.28 33.37 -3.55
CA ASN A 10 0.35 34.63 -3.16
C ASN A 10 0.43 34.82 -1.62
N GLY A 11 -0.08 33.88 -0.82
CA GLY A 11 -0.07 33.93 0.63
C GLY A 11 -1.28 34.61 1.27
N SER A 12 -2.18 35.20 0.48
CA SER A 12 -3.44 35.78 0.95
C SER A 12 -4.37 34.71 1.53
N CYS A 13 -5.21 35.10 2.48
CA CYS A 13 -6.20 34.23 3.10
C CYS A 13 -7.59 34.74 2.75
N ILE A 14 -8.39 33.92 2.08
CA ILE A 14 -9.78 34.23 1.71
C ILE A 14 -10.72 33.25 2.41
N PRO A 15 -12.03 33.52 2.55
CA PRO A 15 -12.97 32.56 3.09
C PRO A 15 -12.98 31.24 2.30
N LYS A 16 -13.12 30.08 2.95
CA LYS A 16 -13.27 28.79 2.23
C LYS A 16 -14.48 28.77 1.28
N SER A 17 -15.50 29.58 1.56
CA SER A 17 -16.69 29.76 0.71
C SER A 17 -16.42 30.50 -0.59
N SER A 18 -15.30 31.22 -0.69
CA SER A 18 -14.85 31.91 -1.91
C SER A 18 -14.18 30.97 -2.91
N PHE A 19 -13.96 29.70 -2.57
CA PHE A 19 -13.39 28.76 -3.52
C PHE A 19 -14.46 28.32 -4.53
N CYS A 20 -14.19 28.52 -5.82
CA CYS A 20 -15.12 28.27 -6.91
C CYS A 20 -16.46 29.00 -6.75
N ASP A 21 -16.41 30.28 -6.42
CA ASP A 21 -17.57 31.17 -6.39
C ASP A 21 -17.66 32.05 -7.66
N THR A 22 -16.80 31.79 -8.65
CA THR A 22 -16.66 32.52 -9.93
C THR A 22 -15.98 33.89 -9.83
N ILE A 23 -15.48 34.25 -8.64
CA ILE A 23 -14.79 35.51 -8.37
C ILE A 23 -13.31 35.20 -8.13
N ASN A 24 -12.43 36.01 -8.71
CA ASN A 24 -10.99 35.89 -8.47
C ASN A 24 -10.60 36.62 -7.18
N ASP A 25 -10.87 36.01 -6.03
CA ASP A 25 -10.53 36.56 -4.72
C ASP A 25 -9.04 36.41 -4.41
N CYS A 26 -8.36 35.41 -4.96
CA CYS A 26 -6.90 35.28 -4.82
C CYS A 26 -6.10 36.29 -5.66
N GLY A 27 -6.67 36.84 -6.72
CA GLY A 27 -6.02 37.73 -7.69
C GLY A 27 -5.25 37.00 -8.81
N ASP A 28 -4.97 35.71 -8.66
CA ASP A 28 -4.27 34.85 -9.63
C ASP A 28 -5.12 33.67 -10.14
N HIS A 29 -6.43 33.68 -9.86
CA HIS A 29 -7.39 32.60 -10.14
C HIS A 29 -7.04 31.26 -9.48
N PHE A 30 -6.23 31.27 -8.41
CA PHE A 30 -5.86 30.05 -7.72
C PHE A 30 -7.05 29.37 -7.01
N ASP A 31 -8.00 30.17 -6.57
CA ASP A 31 -9.32 29.83 -6.02
C ASP A 31 -10.35 29.38 -7.07
N GLU A 32 -10.13 29.69 -8.35
CA GLU A 32 -11.06 29.44 -9.46
C GLU A 32 -10.50 28.43 -10.49
N PRO A 33 -10.38 27.14 -10.14
CA PRO A 33 -9.95 26.11 -11.08
C PRO A 33 -10.92 25.90 -12.24
N ALA A 34 -10.41 25.44 -13.38
CA ALA A 34 -11.24 25.01 -14.51
C ALA A 34 -12.24 23.89 -14.18
N VAL A 35 -11.93 23.07 -13.17
CA VAL A 35 -12.83 22.04 -12.64
C VAL A 35 -12.94 22.26 -11.14
N CYS A 36 -14.16 22.50 -10.67
CA CYS A 36 -14.43 22.66 -9.25
C CYS A 36 -14.92 21.34 -8.66
N SER A 37 -14.08 20.73 -7.84
CA SER A 37 -14.42 19.51 -7.12
C SER A 37 -13.69 19.47 -5.78
N CYS A 38 -14.13 18.57 -4.90
CA CYS A 38 -13.47 18.35 -3.62
C CYS A 38 -11.98 17.97 -3.81
N LYS A 39 -11.67 17.08 -4.77
CA LYS A 39 -10.29 16.78 -5.16
C LYS A 39 -9.48 18.03 -5.47
N THR A 40 -9.99 18.89 -6.36
CA THR A 40 -9.25 20.08 -6.82
C THR A 40 -9.04 21.11 -5.70
N TYR A 41 -9.93 21.13 -4.70
CA TYR A 41 -9.73 21.90 -3.47
C TYR A 41 -8.61 21.29 -2.60
N LEU A 42 -8.67 19.98 -2.34
CA LEU A 42 -7.66 19.27 -1.53
C LEU A 42 -6.27 19.35 -2.17
N GLU A 43 -6.14 19.19 -3.48
CA GLU A 43 -4.85 19.33 -4.21
C GLU A 43 -4.12 20.66 -3.92
N ARG A 44 -4.86 21.72 -3.59
CA ARG A 44 -4.31 23.05 -3.32
C ARG A 44 -3.99 23.29 -1.85
N VAL A 45 -4.86 22.82 -0.95
CA VAL A 45 -4.79 23.15 0.48
C VAL A 45 -4.12 22.04 1.28
N HIS A 46 -4.40 20.80 0.91
CA HIS A 46 -3.99 19.58 1.58
C HIS A 46 -3.60 18.51 0.55
N PRO A 47 -2.56 18.72 -0.26
CA PRO A 47 -2.14 17.74 -1.27
C PRO A 47 -1.79 16.39 -0.65
N GLU A 48 -1.40 16.35 0.64
CA GLU A 48 -1.17 15.14 1.41
C GLU A 48 -2.44 14.31 1.69
N LYS A 49 -3.62 14.86 1.40
CA LYS A 49 -4.93 14.20 1.52
C LYS A 49 -5.45 13.63 0.22
N ILE A 50 -4.69 13.79 -0.85
CA ILE A 50 -4.96 13.11 -2.11
C ILE A 50 -4.28 11.76 -2.07
N CYS A 51 -5.04 10.68 -2.28
CA CYS A 51 -4.52 9.31 -2.30
C CYS A 51 -3.80 8.93 -0.99
N ASP A 52 -4.31 9.38 0.16
CA ASP A 52 -3.77 9.01 1.47
C ASP A 52 -4.38 7.70 2.01
N GLY A 53 -5.29 7.11 1.23
CA GLY A 53 -6.01 5.89 1.56
C GLY A 53 -7.16 6.13 2.54
N THR A 54 -7.51 7.40 2.80
CA THR A 54 -8.65 7.82 3.60
C THR A 54 -9.59 8.61 2.71
N VAL A 55 -10.88 8.26 2.72
CA VAL A 55 -11.88 9.05 1.98
C VAL A 55 -12.12 10.37 2.70
N ASN A 56 -11.54 11.45 2.19
CA ASN A 56 -11.71 12.83 2.63
C ASN A 56 -12.81 13.55 1.81
N CYS A 57 -13.03 13.15 0.55
CA CYS A 57 -14.11 13.68 -0.28
C CYS A 57 -15.35 12.78 -0.30
N TRP A 58 -16.53 13.39 -0.21
CA TRP A 58 -17.80 12.66 -0.24
C TRP A 58 -17.98 11.82 -1.53
N ASP A 59 -17.53 12.36 -2.66
CA ASP A 59 -17.56 11.70 -3.97
C ASP A 59 -16.37 10.76 -4.22
N ARG A 60 -15.48 10.59 -3.23
CA ARG A 60 -14.24 9.79 -3.30
C ARG A 60 -13.27 10.25 -4.39
N SER A 61 -13.42 11.47 -4.89
CA SER A 61 -12.58 12.00 -5.97
C SER A 61 -11.11 12.17 -5.55
N ASP A 62 -10.84 12.30 -4.26
CA ASP A 62 -9.51 12.32 -3.65
C ASP A 62 -8.76 10.99 -3.78
N GLU A 63 -9.49 9.90 -4.00
CA GLU A 63 -8.96 8.55 -4.22
C GLU A 63 -9.19 8.09 -5.69
N ASP A 64 -9.60 8.99 -6.61
CA ASP A 64 -9.85 8.65 -8.03
C ASP A 64 -8.52 8.62 -8.85
N PRO A 65 -8.20 7.47 -9.49
CA PRO A 65 -6.92 7.23 -10.19
C PRO A 65 -6.76 7.94 -11.54
N ARG A 66 -7.72 8.76 -12.02
CA ARG A 66 -7.77 9.21 -13.42
C ARG A 66 -6.68 10.18 -13.91
N LYS A 67 -5.72 10.66 -13.10
CA LYS A 67 -4.75 11.65 -13.63
C LYS A 67 -3.32 11.68 -13.08
N THR A 68 -2.99 10.88 -12.09
CA THR A 68 -1.61 10.71 -11.60
C THR A 68 -1.52 9.28 -11.08
N GLU A 69 -0.39 8.62 -11.35
CA GLU A 69 0.06 7.34 -10.77
C GLU A 69 -1.00 6.56 -10.00
N LEU A 70 -1.54 5.56 -10.70
CA LEU A 70 -2.65 4.72 -10.31
C LEU A 70 -2.69 4.38 -8.81
N CYS A 71 -3.62 5.00 -8.09
CA CYS A 71 -3.92 4.67 -6.71
C CYS A 71 -4.76 3.38 -6.67
N ILE A 72 -4.15 2.30 -6.18
CA ILE A 72 -4.86 1.06 -5.82
C ILE A 72 -4.98 0.99 -4.30
N SER A 73 -5.99 0.27 -3.82
CA SER A 73 -6.12 -0.01 -2.38
C SER A 73 -4.83 -0.65 -1.87
N LYS A 74 -4.41 -0.33 -0.63
CA LYS A 74 -3.28 -0.99 0.02
C LYS A 74 -3.39 -2.51 -0.05
N GLU A 75 -4.60 -3.05 -0.01
CA GLU A 75 -4.88 -4.49 -0.10
C GLU A 75 -4.49 -5.15 -1.44
N MET A 76 -4.36 -4.35 -2.50
CA MET A 76 -3.99 -4.80 -3.85
C MET A 76 -2.47 -4.72 -4.08
N VAL A 77 -1.69 -4.24 -3.11
CA VAL A 77 -0.23 -4.18 -3.23
C VAL A 77 0.38 -5.51 -2.79
N CYS A 78 1.17 -6.17 -3.61
CA CYS A 78 1.75 -7.50 -3.32
C CYS A 78 0.67 -8.54 -3.03
N ASP A 79 -0.38 -8.55 -3.85
CA ASP A 79 -1.45 -9.54 -3.83
C ASP A 79 -1.26 -10.63 -4.90
N GLY A 80 -0.26 -10.47 -5.78
CA GLY A 80 0.10 -11.38 -6.86
C GLY A 80 -0.59 -11.10 -8.18
N PHE A 81 -1.35 -10.00 -8.27
CA PHE A 81 -1.94 -9.52 -9.51
C PHE A 81 -1.33 -8.17 -9.88
N LYS A 82 -1.10 -7.98 -11.18
CA LYS A 82 -0.66 -6.69 -11.72
C LYS A 82 -1.90 -5.81 -11.91
N ASP A 83 -2.25 -5.07 -10.87
CA ASP A 83 -3.34 -4.10 -10.88
C ASP A 83 -2.87 -2.74 -11.40
N CYS A 84 -1.57 -2.42 -11.25
CA CYS A 84 -1.00 -1.24 -11.91
C CYS A 84 -0.64 -1.46 -13.39
N PRO A 85 -0.85 -0.48 -14.30
CA PRO A 85 -0.33 -0.54 -15.68
C PRO A 85 1.17 -0.81 -15.72
N GLY A 86 1.93 -0.22 -14.78
CA GLY A 86 3.36 -0.48 -14.58
C GLY A 86 3.66 -1.82 -13.90
N GLY A 87 2.76 -2.32 -13.06
CA GLY A 87 3.00 -3.51 -12.23
C GLY A 87 3.84 -3.22 -10.99
N ASP A 88 4.00 -1.94 -10.68
CA ASP A 88 4.81 -1.45 -9.56
C ASP A 88 4.20 -1.85 -8.19
N ASP A 89 2.91 -2.19 -8.19
CA ASP A 89 2.22 -2.82 -7.09
C ASP A 89 2.78 -4.20 -6.70
N GLU A 90 3.49 -4.85 -7.62
CA GLU A 90 4.11 -6.17 -7.43
C GLU A 90 5.65 -6.13 -7.46
N SER A 91 6.26 -4.96 -7.62
CA SER A 91 7.72 -4.86 -7.78
C SER A 91 8.49 -4.85 -6.45
N THR A 92 7.88 -4.39 -5.36
CA THR A 92 8.57 -4.14 -4.07
C THR A 92 7.89 -4.87 -2.92
N CYS A 93 7.90 -6.21 -2.98
CA CYS A 93 7.24 -7.09 -2.01
C CYS A 93 8.17 -7.71 -0.97
N TYR A 94 9.47 -7.44 -1.07
CA TYR A 94 10.51 -7.89 -0.16
C TYR A 94 11.37 -6.71 0.29
N SER A 95 11.85 -6.75 1.52
CA SER A 95 12.78 -5.75 2.04
C SER A 95 13.63 -6.35 3.16
N LEU A 96 14.82 -5.81 3.40
CA LEU A 96 15.65 -6.17 4.56
C LEU A 96 15.36 -5.20 5.71
N ARG A 97 14.98 -5.73 6.86
CA ARG A 97 15.02 -4.97 8.11
C ARG A 97 16.45 -5.02 8.65
N THR A 98 17.17 -3.92 8.45
CA THR A 98 18.56 -3.76 8.86
C THR A 98 18.65 -3.10 10.25
N ASN A 99 19.68 -3.43 11.02
CA ASN A 99 19.94 -2.85 12.35
C ASN A 99 21.13 -1.87 12.32
N PHE A 100 21.22 -1.01 11.30
CA PHE A 100 22.11 0.17 11.23
C PHE A 100 23.57 0.00 10.75
N SER A 101 24.01 -1.16 10.23
CA SER A 101 25.44 -1.31 9.82
C SER A 101 25.73 -1.89 8.42
N ARG A 102 24.77 -2.55 7.76
CA ARG A 102 24.94 -3.16 6.43
C ARG A 102 23.63 -3.04 5.67
N VAL A 103 23.69 -2.59 4.40
CA VAL A 103 22.51 -2.42 3.54
C VAL A 103 22.10 -3.76 2.91
N ASP A 104 23.07 -4.67 2.82
CA ASP A 104 23.08 -5.97 2.18
C ASP A 104 22.76 -7.14 3.13
N SER A 105 22.48 -6.87 4.41
CA SER A 105 22.16 -7.93 5.37
C SER A 105 21.12 -7.52 6.41
N GLY A 106 20.26 -8.47 6.79
CA GLY A 106 19.20 -8.22 7.77
C GLY A 106 18.14 -9.33 7.81
N GLU A 107 17.05 -9.04 8.54
CA GLU A 107 15.86 -9.91 8.54
C GLU A 107 15.06 -9.70 7.26
N VAL A 108 14.66 -10.79 6.61
CA VAL A 108 13.84 -10.72 5.41
C VAL A 108 12.40 -10.39 5.81
N MET A 109 11.97 -9.20 5.40
CA MET A 109 10.60 -8.72 5.51
C MET A 109 9.86 -9.00 4.21
N ARG A 110 8.58 -9.33 4.33
CA ARG A 110 7.68 -9.51 3.20
C ARG A 110 6.51 -8.54 3.32
N ARG A 111 6.03 -8.06 2.18
CA ARG A 111 4.80 -7.30 2.05
C ARG A 111 3.72 -8.20 1.45
N THR A 112 2.55 -8.24 2.09
CA THR A 112 1.39 -9.00 1.61
C THR A 112 0.15 -8.13 1.72
N ALA A 113 -0.53 -7.88 0.60
CA ALA A 113 -1.71 -6.99 0.54
C ALA A 113 -1.46 -5.66 1.28
N GLY A 114 -0.32 -5.05 0.98
CA GLY A 114 0.12 -3.74 1.47
C GLY A 114 0.76 -3.73 2.85
N VAL A 115 0.66 -4.81 3.63
CA VAL A 115 1.14 -4.88 5.02
C VAL A 115 2.52 -5.52 5.09
N TRP A 116 3.48 -4.84 5.74
CA TRP A 116 4.81 -5.38 6.01
C TRP A 116 4.82 -6.27 7.25
N HIS A 117 5.47 -7.42 7.16
CA HIS A 117 5.62 -8.38 8.25
C HIS A 117 6.90 -9.20 8.10
N SER A 118 7.31 -9.89 9.16
CA SER A 118 8.42 -10.85 9.10
C SER A 118 8.08 -11.93 8.07
N GLY A 119 9.01 -12.21 7.16
CA GLY A 119 8.79 -13.26 6.17
C GLY A 119 8.70 -14.64 6.81
N CYS A 120 7.93 -15.52 6.18
CA CYS A 120 7.68 -16.86 6.67
C CYS A 120 8.50 -17.86 5.85
N PHE A 121 9.48 -18.50 6.48
CA PHE A 121 10.43 -19.39 5.81
C PHE A 121 10.63 -20.69 6.60
N THR A 122 11.20 -21.70 5.93
CA THR A 122 11.65 -22.94 6.57
C THR A 122 12.97 -22.72 7.32
N ARG A 123 13.39 -23.65 8.19
CA ARG A 123 14.68 -23.50 8.91
C ARG A 123 15.90 -23.68 7.99
N ASN A 124 15.78 -24.62 7.06
CA ASN A 124 16.87 -25.00 6.16
C ASN A 124 16.56 -24.45 4.77
N HIS A 125 17.57 -23.82 4.17
CA HIS A 125 17.54 -23.30 2.81
C HIS A 125 18.77 -23.76 2.03
N THR A 126 18.57 -24.00 0.75
CA THR A 126 19.67 -24.20 -0.20
C THR A 126 20.26 -22.85 -0.62
N THR A 127 21.49 -22.85 -1.15
CA THR A 127 22.11 -21.62 -1.67
C THR A 127 21.28 -20.98 -2.77
N SER A 128 20.71 -21.78 -3.67
CA SER A 128 19.84 -21.30 -4.76
C SER A 128 18.57 -20.62 -4.26
N GLU A 129 17.95 -21.12 -3.19
CA GLU A 129 16.77 -20.48 -2.59
C GLU A 129 17.11 -19.13 -1.96
N LEU A 130 18.28 -19.02 -1.32
CA LEU A 130 18.75 -17.76 -0.74
C LEU A 130 19.08 -16.73 -1.83
N GLU A 131 19.70 -17.18 -2.93
CA GLU A 131 19.98 -16.34 -4.10
C GLU A 131 18.70 -15.80 -4.73
N GLU A 132 17.66 -16.62 -4.89
CA GLU A 132 16.34 -16.18 -5.39
C GLU A 132 15.71 -15.11 -4.48
N ILE A 133 15.88 -15.23 -3.16
CA ILE A 133 15.39 -14.23 -2.21
C ILE A 133 16.18 -12.92 -2.35
N CYS A 134 17.50 -12.99 -2.53
CA CYS A 134 18.34 -11.82 -2.79
C CYS A 134 17.96 -11.11 -4.10
N GLU A 135 17.66 -11.85 -5.17
CA GLU A 135 17.17 -11.27 -6.42
C GLU A 135 15.87 -10.49 -6.22
N ARG A 136 14.92 -11.05 -5.44
CA ARG A 136 13.66 -10.38 -5.08
C ARG A 136 13.85 -9.15 -4.21
N LEU A 137 14.95 -9.07 -3.46
CA LEU A 137 15.36 -7.91 -2.69
C LEU A 137 16.08 -6.85 -3.54
N GLY A 138 16.32 -7.13 -4.83
CA GLY A 138 17.01 -6.24 -5.75
C GLY A 138 18.53 -6.44 -5.85
N PHE A 139 19.07 -7.49 -5.22
CA PHE A 139 20.49 -7.87 -5.33
C PHE A 139 20.66 -8.88 -6.48
N ALA A 140 21.11 -8.42 -7.65
CA ALA A 140 21.29 -9.28 -8.83
C ALA A 140 22.72 -9.83 -8.94
N GLY A 141 22.86 -11.13 -9.23
CA GLY A 141 24.14 -11.77 -9.57
C GLY A 141 25.10 -12.01 -8.39
N GLY A 142 24.58 -11.96 -7.17
CA GLY A 142 25.32 -12.09 -5.92
C GLY A 142 25.23 -13.47 -5.25
N SER A 143 26.18 -13.81 -4.38
CA SER A 143 26.10 -15.01 -3.54
C SER A 143 25.30 -14.71 -2.28
N ALA A 144 24.44 -15.64 -1.85
CA ALA A 144 23.61 -15.44 -0.66
C ALA A 144 24.04 -16.35 0.49
N ARG A 145 24.07 -15.80 1.71
CA ARG A 145 24.38 -16.55 2.93
C ARG A 145 23.33 -16.33 4.01
N GLN A 146 22.88 -17.42 4.64
CA GLN A 146 22.02 -17.36 5.82
C GLN A 146 22.84 -16.95 7.06
N LEU A 147 22.34 -15.97 7.79
CA LEU A 147 22.92 -15.50 9.05
C LEU A 147 22.26 -16.22 10.23
N ILE A 148 23.02 -16.37 11.31
CA ILE A 148 22.52 -16.96 12.56
C ILE A 148 21.62 -15.91 13.23
N PRO A 149 20.37 -16.24 13.57
CA PRO A 149 19.49 -15.32 14.29
C PRO A 149 20.06 -14.99 15.68
N PRO A 150 19.78 -13.79 16.24
CA PRO A 150 20.15 -13.47 17.61
C PRO A 150 19.56 -14.47 18.61
N GLU A 151 20.32 -14.84 19.64
CA GLU A 151 20.02 -15.93 20.59
C GLU A 151 18.67 -15.79 21.34
N ASP A 152 18.05 -14.61 21.36
CA ASP A 152 16.77 -14.32 22.03
C ASP A 152 15.50 -14.55 21.16
N MET A 153 15.62 -15.01 19.91
CA MET A 153 14.49 -15.05 18.95
C MET A 153 13.93 -16.44 18.61
N ASP A 154 14.44 -17.52 19.21
CA ASP A 154 14.05 -18.90 18.85
C ASP A 154 12.66 -19.34 19.38
N ASN A 155 12.09 -18.64 20.36
CA ASN A 155 10.80 -18.99 21.00
C ASN A 155 9.63 -18.06 20.61
N VAL A 156 9.79 -17.21 19.60
CA VAL A 156 8.70 -16.33 19.17
C VAL A 156 7.76 -17.11 18.25
N THR A 157 6.50 -17.30 18.67
CA THR A 157 5.48 -17.84 17.78
C THR A 157 5.27 -16.86 16.62
N MET A 158 5.63 -17.28 15.41
CA MET A 158 5.52 -16.43 14.23
C MET A 158 4.07 -16.24 13.83
N MET A 159 3.81 -15.08 13.25
CA MET A 159 2.51 -14.70 12.73
C MET A 159 2.59 -14.62 11.21
N ASN A 160 1.87 -15.52 10.56
CA ASN A 160 1.81 -15.61 9.10
C ASN A 160 0.57 -14.85 8.60
N PRO A 161 0.71 -13.93 7.63
CA PRO A 161 -0.46 -13.29 7.02
C PRO A 161 -1.28 -14.31 6.24
N VAL A 162 -2.59 -14.30 6.47
CA VAL A 162 -3.56 -15.04 5.69
C VAL A 162 -4.58 -14.05 5.15
N ARG A 163 -4.75 -14.09 3.83
CA ARG A 163 -5.75 -13.29 3.13
C ARG A 163 -7.13 -13.87 3.38
N ASP A 164 -8.06 -13.00 3.71
CA ASP A 164 -9.45 -13.36 3.93
C ASP A 164 -10.09 -13.85 2.62
N ARG A 165 -10.94 -14.86 2.73
CA ARG A 165 -11.59 -15.45 1.56
C ARG A 165 -12.85 -14.66 1.23
N PHE A 166 -13.10 -14.49 -0.07
CA PHE A 166 -14.37 -13.93 -0.53
C PHE A 166 -15.42 -15.03 -0.65
N ASP A 167 -16.60 -14.79 -0.11
CA ASP A 167 -17.78 -15.62 -0.33
C ASP A 167 -18.27 -15.47 -1.77
N VAL A 168 -18.58 -16.60 -2.41
CA VAL A 168 -19.10 -16.60 -3.77
C VAL A 168 -20.62 -16.71 -3.74
N VAL A 169 -21.30 -15.63 -4.15
CA VAL A 169 -22.76 -15.56 -4.19
C VAL A 169 -23.23 -15.54 -5.64
N TRP A 170 -24.22 -16.38 -5.97
CA TRP A 170 -24.79 -16.44 -7.32
C TRP A 170 -26.18 -15.80 -7.35
N ILE A 171 -26.31 -14.65 -8.02
CA ILE A 171 -27.60 -14.00 -8.21
C ILE A 171 -28.21 -14.47 -9.53
N ARG A 172 -29.45 -14.98 -9.49
CA ARG A 172 -30.22 -15.33 -10.71
C ARG A 172 -30.69 -14.05 -11.38
N ARG A 173 -30.35 -13.82 -12.65
CA ARG A 173 -30.94 -12.74 -13.47
C ARG A 173 -32.10 -13.30 -14.30
N ALA A 174 -33.05 -12.42 -14.63
CA ALA A 174 -34.32 -12.77 -15.32
C ALA A 174 -34.15 -13.50 -16.66
N ARG A 175 -33.00 -13.39 -17.33
CA ARG A 175 -32.71 -14.06 -18.61
C ARG A 175 -31.93 -15.38 -18.46
N GLY A 176 -31.98 -16.03 -17.30
CA GLY A 176 -31.30 -17.31 -17.05
C GLY A 176 -29.79 -17.22 -16.75
N ASN A 177 -29.17 -16.06 -17.02
CA ASN A 177 -27.77 -15.84 -16.68
C ASN A 177 -27.60 -15.66 -15.17
N LYS A 178 -26.63 -16.36 -14.58
CA LYS A 178 -26.24 -16.18 -13.17
C LYS A 178 -25.13 -15.14 -13.09
N LEU A 179 -25.30 -14.14 -12.23
CA LEU A 179 -24.22 -13.21 -11.87
C LEU A 179 -23.43 -13.81 -10.71
N ARG A 180 -22.12 -13.97 -10.90
CA ARG A 180 -21.20 -14.38 -9.83
C ARG A 180 -20.69 -13.13 -9.11
N LEU A 181 -21.02 -13.00 -7.83
CA LEU A 181 -20.46 -11.99 -6.95
C LEU A 181 -19.43 -12.64 -6.02
N ARG A 182 -18.34 -11.93 -5.75
CA ARG A 182 -17.39 -12.24 -4.68
C ARG A 182 -17.52 -11.13 -3.66
N LEU A 183 -17.92 -11.47 -2.43
CA LEU A 183 -18.25 -10.50 -1.40
C LEU A 183 -17.54 -10.88 -0.10
N ARG A 184 -17.17 -9.89 0.71
CA ARG A 184 -16.75 -10.10 2.09
C ARG A 184 -17.96 -9.86 2.99
N THR A 185 -18.19 -10.75 3.94
CA THR A 185 -19.31 -10.69 4.88
C THR A 185 -18.91 -10.10 6.24
N GLY A 186 -17.61 -10.16 6.59
CA GLY A 186 -17.05 -9.58 7.81
C GLY A 186 -16.43 -8.18 7.61
N ASN A 187 -16.25 -7.48 8.72
CA ASN A 187 -15.58 -6.16 8.78
C ASN A 187 -14.11 -6.28 9.21
N GLU A 188 -13.59 -7.50 9.33
CA GLU A 188 -12.20 -7.68 9.74
C GLU A 188 -11.23 -7.22 8.64
N PRO A 189 -9.96 -6.93 8.98
CA PRO A 189 -8.95 -6.61 7.97
C PRO A 189 -8.81 -7.73 6.92
N TYR A 190 -8.53 -7.36 5.67
CA TYR A 190 -8.33 -8.34 4.58
C TYR A 190 -7.16 -9.29 4.84
N VAL A 191 -6.13 -8.83 5.55
CA VAL A 191 -5.01 -9.65 6.02
C VAL A 191 -5.17 -9.89 7.52
N LYS A 192 -5.24 -11.16 7.90
CA LYS A 192 -5.25 -11.60 9.30
C LYS A 192 -3.95 -12.33 9.59
N PHE A 193 -3.38 -12.09 10.76
CA PHE A 193 -2.15 -12.75 11.19
C PHE A 193 -2.50 -13.95 12.06
N MET A 194 -2.14 -15.15 11.60
CA MET A 194 -2.36 -16.40 12.34
C MET A 194 -1.05 -16.97 12.85
N LYS A 195 -1.09 -17.55 14.06
CA LYS A 195 0.06 -18.21 14.66
C LYS A 195 0.43 -19.45 13.85
N ASP A 196 1.69 -19.53 13.45
CA ASP A 196 2.22 -20.65 12.69
C ASP A 196 3.57 -21.09 13.28
N SER A 197 3.62 -22.31 13.82
CA SER A 197 4.82 -22.87 14.45
C SER A 197 5.80 -23.48 13.45
N ALA A 198 5.37 -23.71 12.20
CA ALA A 198 6.24 -24.18 11.12
C ALA A 198 7.01 -23.02 10.45
N CYS A 199 6.71 -21.78 10.85
CA CYS A 199 7.21 -20.57 10.24
C CYS A 199 8.40 -20.00 11.02
N HIS A 200 9.52 -19.77 10.34
CA HIS A 200 10.74 -19.21 10.93
C HIS A 200 11.13 -17.90 10.24
N LYS A 201 11.75 -16.99 11.01
CA LYS A 201 12.38 -15.79 10.47
C LYS A 201 13.65 -16.17 9.74
N LEU A 202 13.90 -15.48 8.64
CA LEU A 202 15.10 -15.65 7.85
C LEU A 202 15.96 -14.40 7.95
N PHE A 203 17.25 -14.59 8.26
CA PHE A 203 18.26 -13.56 8.21
C PHE A 203 19.25 -13.94 7.12
N ILE A 204 19.52 -13.01 6.21
CA ILE A 204 20.43 -13.25 5.09
C ILE A 204 21.40 -12.09 4.88
N GLU A 205 22.46 -12.41 4.15
CA GLU A 205 23.45 -11.50 3.61
C GLU A 205 23.54 -11.76 2.10
N CYS A 206 23.27 -10.74 1.29
CA CYS A 206 23.33 -10.79 -0.17
C CYS A 206 24.62 -10.10 -0.65
N LEU A 207 25.58 -10.86 -1.17
CA LEU A 207 26.94 -10.41 -1.50
C LEU A 207 27.09 -10.00 -2.97
#